data_AF-A0A961LGP3-F1
#
_entry.id   AF-A0A961LGP3-F1
#
_cell.length_a   1.000
_cell.length_b   1.000
_cell.length_c   1.000
_cell.angle_alpha   90.00
_cell.angle_beta   90.00
_cell.angle_gamma   90.00
#
_symmetry.space_group_name_H-M   'P 1'
#
loop_
_entity.id
_entity.type
_entity.pdbx_description
1 polymer ?
#
loop_
_entity_poly.entity_id
_entity_poly.type
_entity_poly.pdbx_seq_one_letter_code
_entity_poly.pdbx_strand_id
1 'polypeptide(L)'
;WMGGFVPLGYRVENRKLVIHEPEATTVRMIFDRFVRVGSATVLARDLAKDNVRSRSGRLVDKGFLYKLFNNRVYIGEAVHKGTSYPGEHEAIISRALWDKVHSILQESPRIRAAYTRAQTPALLKGLIFGPTGCAMSPTHTKRRGKLYRYYVSQSVLKRGPEACPVRRVSAAEIESAVVGHVRGTLQTPDIVVGTWRAAREQIDGLTESEVREALEHFDPLWDELFPAEQARIVQLLVERVDVGTEGIDIKLRVDGLSGLYREIAGVASRTKQAA
;
A
#
# COMPACT_ATOMS: atom_id res chain seq x y z
N TRP A 1 -25.02 24.91 -27.34
CA TRP A 1 -25.81 24.02 -26.47
C TRP A 1 -27.19 23.82 -27.06
N MET A 2 -27.48 22.61 -27.55
CA MET A 2 -28.69 22.31 -28.33
C MET A 2 -29.80 21.63 -27.50
N GLY A 3 -29.64 21.54 -26.17
CA GLY A 3 -30.57 20.89 -25.25
C GLY A 3 -29.90 19.79 -24.41
N GLY A 4 -30.51 19.45 -23.26
CA GLY A 4 -30.03 18.39 -22.36
C GLY A 4 -29.51 18.88 -20.99
N PHE A 5 -28.97 17.95 -20.20
CA PHE A 5 -28.45 18.21 -18.85
C PHE A 5 -27.20 19.12 -18.90
N VAL A 6 -27.28 20.30 -18.30
CA VAL A 6 -26.15 21.22 -18.21
C VAL A 6 -25.12 20.68 -17.22
N PRO A 7 -23.86 20.46 -17.63
CA PRO A 7 -22.82 19.95 -16.74
C PRO A 7 -22.57 20.88 -15.55
N LEU A 8 -22.23 20.30 -14.39
CA LEU A 8 -21.86 21.05 -13.18
C LEU A 8 -20.71 22.01 -13.50
N GLY A 9 -20.75 23.26 -13.03
CA GLY A 9 -19.71 24.23 -13.32
C GLY A 9 -19.99 25.12 -14.53
N TYR A 10 -21.07 24.84 -15.27
CA TYR A 10 -21.52 25.65 -16.39
C TYR A 10 -22.98 26.10 -16.22
N ARG A 11 -23.29 27.25 -16.81
CA ARG A 11 -24.64 27.77 -17.03
C ARG A 11 -24.85 28.03 -18.52
N VAL A 12 -26.11 28.09 -18.94
CA VAL A 12 -26.44 28.34 -20.35
C VAL A 12 -26.80 29.81 -20.52
N GLU A 13 -26.09 30.51 -21.40
CA GLU A 13 -26.40 31.85 -21.84
C GLU A 13 -26.32 31.92 -23.37
N ASN A 14 -27.32 32.51 -24.02
CA ASN A 14 -27.35 32.65 -25.49
C ASN A 14 -27.07 31.33 -26.23
N ARG A 15 -27.60 30.22 -25.70
CA ARG A 15 -27.37 28.84 -26.19
C ARG A 15 -25.90 28.40 -26.13
N LYS A 16 -25.03 29.04 -25.35
CA LYS A 16 -23.63 28.65 -25.10
C LYS A 16 -23.44 28.26 -23.63
N LEU A 17 -22.45 27.40 -23.37
CA LEU A 17 -22.04 27.09 -22.00
C LEU A 17 -21.05 28.16 -21.55
N VAL A 18 -21.35 28.81 -20.44
CA VAL A 18 -20.49 29.80 -19.79
C VAL A 18 -20.15 29.28 -18.41
N ILE A 19 -18.91 29.50 -17.95
CA ILE A 19 -18.45 29.04 -16.65
C ILE A 19 -19.29 29.69 -15.54
N HIS A 20 -19.69 28.88 -14.57
CA HIS A 20 -20.32 29.31 -13.32
C HIS A 20 -19.33 29.05 -12.19
N GLU A 21 -18.58 30.09 -11.79
CA GLU A 21 -17.40 29.97 -10.93
C GLU A 21 -17.59 29.24 -9.59
N PRO A 22 -18.69 29.40 -8.84
CA PRO A 22 -18.91 28.64 -7.60
C PRO A 22 -18.95 27.13 -7.83
N GLU A 23 -19.64 26.70 -8.89
CA GLU A 23 -19.69 25.28 -9.25
C GLU A 23 -18.39 24.81 -9.91
N ALA A 24 -17.76 25.65 -10.73
CA ALA A 24 -16.50 25.34 -11.40
C ALA A 24 -15.36 25.13 -10.40
N THR A 25 -15.33 25.92 -9.33
CA THR A 25 -14.40 25.74 -8.20
C THR A 25 -14.56 24.36 -7.56
N THR A 26 -15.81 23.90 -7.40
CA THR A 26 -16.09 22.55 -6.89
C THR A 26 -15.57 21.48 -7.85
N VAL A 27 -15.76 21.66 -9.16
CA VAL A 27 -15.24 20.74 -10.18
C VAL A 27 -13.71 20.69 -10.13
N ARG A 28 -13.01 21.82 -10.14
CA ARG A 28 -11.53 21.89 -10.04
C ARG A 28 -11.03 21.17 -8.78
N MET A 29 -11.66 21.45 -7.63
CA MET A 29 -11.34 20.80 -6.35
C MET A 29 -11.51 19.28 -6.40
N ILE A 30 -12.56 18.76 -7.03
CA ILE A 30 -12.78 17.31 -7.17
C ILE A 30 -11.68 16.67 -8.03
N PHE A 31 -11.29 17.28 -9.15
CA PHE A 31 -10.21 16.77 -10.01
C PHE A 31 -8.86 16.77 -9.28
N ASP A 32 -8.51 17.87 -8.61
CA ASP A 32 -7.25 17.97 -7.86
C ASP A 32 -7.18 16.97 -6.70
N ARG A 33 -8.27 16.83 -5.93
CA ARG A 33 -8.34 15.84 -4.85
C ARG A 33 -8.24 14.42 -5.39
N PHE A 34 -8.81 14.13 -6.55
CA PHE A 34 -8.68 12.81 -7.17
C PHE A 34 -7.23 12.47 -7.50
N VAL A 35 -6.46 13.42 -8.04
CA VAL A 35 -5.04 13.21 -8.33
C VAL A 35 -4.25 12.91 -7.05
N ARG A 36 -4.59 13.58 -5.94
CA ARG A 36 -3.93 13.34 -4.63
C ARG A 36 -4.31 11.99 -4.01
N VAL A 37 -5.58 11.59 -4.12
CA VAL A 37 -6.13 10.40 -3.45
C VAL A 37 -5.96 9.12 -4.29
N GLY A 38 -5.99 9.24 -5.61
CA GLY A 38 -5.85 8.13 -6.55
C GLY A 38 -7.00 7.11 -6.57
N SER A 39 -8.06 7.32 -5.80
CA SER A 39 -9.17 6.36 -5.65
C SER A 39 -10.53 7.04 -5.58
N ALA A 40 -11.40 6.73 -6.55
CA ALA A 40 -12.75 7.29 -6.63
C ALA A 40 -13.63 6.87 -5.44
N THR A 41 -13.39 5.68 -4.88
CA THR A 41 -14.14 5.20 -3.71
C THR A 41 -13.75 5.96 -2.43
N VAL A 42 -12.46 6.25 -2.26
CA VAL A 42 -11.97 7.03 -1.11
C VAL A 42 -12.43 8.47 -1.25
N LEU A 43 -12.27 9.05 -2.44
CA LEU A 43 -12.73 10.41 -2.74
C LEU A 43 -14.24 10.60 -2.50
N ALA A 44 -15.09 9.66 -2.95
CA ALA A 44 -16.52 9.74 -2.69
C ALA A 44 -16.85 9.76 -1.19
N ARG A 45 -16.11 9.00 -0.37
CA ARG A 45 -16.30 8.99 1.09
C ARG A 45 -15.89 10.32 1.71
N ASP A 46 -14.76 10.89 1.28
CA ASP A 46 -14.27 12.15 1.81
C ASP A 46 -15.16 13.33 1.41
N LEU A 47 -15.62 13.36 0.15
CA LEU A 47 -16.61 14.34 -0.32
C LEU A 47 -17.95 14.22 0.41
N ALA A 48 -18.37 13.01 0.77
CA ALA A 48 -19.58 12.81 1.56
C ALA A 48 -19.43 13.34 2.99
N LYS A 49 -18.25 13.21 3.62
CA LYS A 49 -17.96 13.79 4.95
C LYS A 49 -17.98 15.31 4.90
N ASP A 50 -17.42 15.90 3.85
CA ASP A 50 -17.41 17.35 3.61
C ASP A 50 -18.78 17.87 3.12
N ASN A 51 -19.80 17.01 3.04
CA ASN A 51 -21.16 17.33 2.58
C ASN A 51 -21.18 17.98 1.19
N VAL A 52 -20.25 17.59 0.31
CA VAL A 52 -20.20 18.06 -1.09
C VAL A 52 -21.35 17.40 -1.87
N ARG A 53 -22.15 18.26 -2.51
CA ARG A 53 -23.37 17.86 -3.20
C ARG A 53 -23.31 18.20 -4.69
N SER A 54 -23.96 17.36 -5.47
CA SER A 54 -24.24 17.62 -6.88
C SER A 54 -25.30 18.71 -7.04
N ARG A 55 -25.51 19.20 -8.26
CA ARG A 55 -26.51 20.23 -8.57
C ARG A 55 -27.95 19.84 -8.21
N SER A 56 -28.26 18.55 -8.09
CA SER A 56 -29.57 18.04 -7.66
C SER A 56 -29.70 17.90 -6.13
N GLY A 57 -28.71 18.37 -5.36
CA GLY A 57 -28.69 18.29 -3.90
C GLY A 57 -28.28 16.91 -3.35
N ARG A 58 -28.06 15.91 -4.20
CA ARG A 58 -27.59 14.57 -3.79
C ARG A 58 -26.09 14.59 -3.49
N LEU A 59 -25.67 13.80 -2.50
CA LEU A 59 -24.25 13.61 -2.20
C LEU A 59 -23.52 13.04 -3.42
N VAL A 60 -22.27 13.47 -3.58
CA VAL A 60 -21.39 12.97 -4.65
C VAL A 60 -21.02 11.51 -4.38
N ASP A 61 -21.47 10.61 -5.25
CA ASP A 61 -21.15 9.19 -5.18
C ASP A 61 -20.09 8.78 -6.23
N LYS A 62 -19.66 7.52 -6.16
CA LYS A 62 -18.68 6.96 -7.08
C LYS A 62 -19.15 7.05 -8.54
N GLY A 63 -20.43 6.80 -8.81
CA GLY A 63 -20.97 6.83 -10.18
C GLY A 63 -20.95 8.23 -10.78
N PHE A 64 -21.26 9.24 -9.97
CA PHE A 64 -21.12 10.64 -10.33
C PHE A 64 -19.68 10.98 -10.68
N LEU A 65 -18.71 10.57 -9.86
CA LEU A 65 -17.29 10.85 -10.11
C LEU A 65 -16.81 10.27 -11.44
N TYR A 66 -17.15 9.02 -11.77
CA TYR A 66 -16.78 8.46 -13.08
C TYR A 66 -17.43 9.19 -14.25
N LYS A 67 -18.69 9.62 -14.12
CA LYS A 67 -19.33 10.45 -15.15
C LYS A 67 -18.64 11.80 -15.29
N LEU A 68 -18.25 12.41 -14.17
CA LEU A 68 -17.56 13.69 -14.13
C LEU A 68 -16.19 13.60 -14.83
N PHE A 69 -15.35 12.63 -14.44
CA PHE A 69 -13.99 12.48 -14.98
C PHE A 69 -13.95 12.09 -16.46
N ASN A 70 -15.01 11.47 -17.00
CA ASN A 70 -15.05 11.10 -18.42
C ASN A 70 -15.79 12.14 -19.29
N ASN A 71 -16.31 13.22 -18.71
CA ASN A 71 -17.02 14.24 -19.48
C ASN A 71 -16.05 15.25 -20.11
N ARG A 72 -15.80 15.11 -21.42
CA ARG A 72 -14.85 15.96 -22.16
C ARG A 72 -15.27 17.43 -22.26
N VAL A 73 -16.50 17.79 -21.86
CA VAL A 73 -16.92 19.20 -21.73
C VAL A 73 -15.99 19.98 -20.80
N TYR A 74 -15.39 19.35 -19.79
CA TYR A 74 -14.49 20.03 -18.86
C TYR A 74 -13.15 20.46 -19.47
N ILE A 75 -12.76 19.90 -20.62
CA ILE A 75 -11.57 20.28 -21.38
C ILE A 75 -11.90 21.11 -22.63
N GLY A 76 -13.11 21.68 -22.70
CA GLY A 76 -13.52 22.53 -23.83
C GLY A 76 -13.94 21.74 -25.06
N GLU A 77 -14.21 20.44 -24.96
CA GLU A 77 -14.62 19.60 -26.09
C GLU A 77 -16.12 19.28 -26.07
N ALA A 78 -16.72 19.14 -27.25
CA ALA A 78 -18.09 18.68 -27.45
C ALA A 78 -18.10 17.31 -28.14
N VAL A 79 -18.77 16.32 -27.54
CA VAL A 79 -18.87 14.97 -28.09
C VAL A 79 -20.17 14.82 -28.87
N HIS A 80 -20.09 14.43 -30.13
CA HIS A 80 -21.24 14.07 -30.97
C HIS A 80 -21.01 12.70 -31.61
N LYS A 81 -21.95 11.77 -31.40
CA LYS A 81 -21.91 10.39 -31.92
C LYS A 81 -20.55 9.70 -31.67
N GLY A 82 -19.99 9.90 -30.48
CA GLY A 82 -18.70 9.30 -30.08
C GLY A 82 -17.45 10.00 -30.60
N THR A 83 -17.59 10.98 -31.49
CA THR A 83 -16.47 11.81 -31.98
C THR A 83 -16.40 13.11 -31.20
N SER A 84 -15.19 13.55 -30.85
CA SER A 84 -14.97 14.78 -30.09
C SER A 84 -14.52 15.91 -30.98
N TYR A 85 -15.06 17.10 -30.75
CA TYR A 85 -14.77 18.32 -31.49
C TYR A 85 -14.43 19.45 -30.51
N PRO A 86 -13.61 20.44 -30.91
CA PRO A 86 -13.47 21.67 -30.14
C PRO A 86 -14.83 22.34 -29.92
N GLY A 87 -15.18 22.59 -28.66
CA GLY A 87 -16.39 23.30 -28.27
C GLY A 87 -16.17 24.81 -28.27
N GLU A 88 -17.27 25.57 -28.32
CA GLU A 88 -17.24 27.04 -28.20
C GLU A 88 -17.14 27.53 -26.75
N HIS A 89 -17.17 26.62 -25.78
CA HIS A 89 -17.13 26.95 -24.36
C HIS A 89 -15.72 26.85 -23.79
N GLU A 90 -15.44 27.69 -22.81
CA GLU A 90 -14.15 27.67 -22.11
C GLU A 90 -14.01 26.43 -21.23
N ALA A 91 -12.79 25.88 -21.14
CA ALA A 91 -12.49 24.72 -20.33
C ALA A 91 -12.38 25.07 -18.83
N ILE A 92 -13.02 24.29 -17.95
CA ILE A 92 -12.83 24.41 -16.49
C ILE A 92 -11.53 23.75 -16.04
N ILE A 93 -11.09 22.69 -16.73
CA ILE A 93 -9.96 21.84 -16.37
C ILE A 93 -8.88 21.91 -17.46
N SER A 94 -7.62 22.02 -17.04
CA SER A 94 -6.50 22.00 -17.98
C SER A 94 -6.29 20.60 -18.56
N ARG A 95 -5.76 20.53 -19.79
CA ARG A 95 -5.45 19.26 -20.44
C ARG A 95 -4.46 18.41 -19.62
N ALA A 96 -3.47 19.07 -19.00
CA ALA A 96 -2.51 18.39 -18.13
C ALA A 96 -3.15 17.73 -16.89
N LEU A 97 -4.14 18.38 -16.26
CA LEU A 97 -4.85 17.80 -15.12
C LEU A 97 -5.75 16.65 -15.58
N TRP A 98 -6.43 16.81 -16.72
CA TRP A 98 -7.22 15.75 -17.33
C TRP A 98 -6.39 14.48 -17.62
N ASP A 99 -5.22 14.65 -18.25
CA ASP A 99 -4.36 13.53 -18.61
C ASP A 99 -3.85 12.79 -17.36
N LYS A 100 -3.52 13.51 -16.27
CA LYS A 100 -3.16 12.91 -14.96
C LYS A 100 -4.30 12.11 -14.34
N VAL A 101 -5.54 12.62 -14.40
CA VAL A 101 -6.71 11.87 -13.91
C VAL A 101 -6.87 10.57 -14.72
N HIS A 102 -6.73 10.64 -16.04
CA HIS A 102 -6.88 9.48 -16.90
C HIS A 102 -5.75 8.48 -16.76
N SER A 103 -4.50 8.90 -16.50
CA SER A 103 -3.41 7.96 -16.21
C SER A 103 -3.71 7.12 -14.96
N ILE A 104 -4.31 7.73 -13.94
CA ILE A 104 -4.74 7.02 -12.72
C ILE A 104 -5.95 6.11 -12.99
N LEU A 105 -6.92 6.56 -13.78
CA LEU A 105 -8.10 5.75 -14.11
C LEU A 105 -7.77 4.50 -14.94
N GLN A 106 -6.80 4.63 -15.84
CA GLN A 106 -6.29 3.53 -16.68
C GLN A 106 -5.39 2.56 -15.91
N GLU A 107 -4.99 2.90 -14.68
CA GLU A 107 -4.20 1.99 -13.86
C GLU A 107 -4.99 0.70 -13.57
N SER A 108 -4.35 -0.43 -13.89
CA SER A 108 -4.95 -1.76 -13.76
C SER A 108 -5.51 -1.97 -12.36
N PRO A 109 -6.77 -2.43 -12.24
CA PRO A 109 -7.35 -2.82 -10.95
C PRO A 109 -6.47 -3.81 -10.17
N ARG A 110 -5.66 -4.62 -10.86
CA ARG A 110 -4.69 -5.55 -10.23
C ARG A 110 -3.53 -4.81 -9.55
N ILE A 111 -3.03 -3.74 -10.16
CA ILE A 111 -1.96 -2.90 -9.60
C ILE A 111 -2.50 -2.10 -8.42
N ARG A 112 -3.67 -1.48 -8.54
CA ARG A 112 -4.35 -0.79 -7.41
C ARG A 112 -4.66 -1.74 -6.25
N ALA A 113 -5.11 -2.96 -6.55
CA ALA A 113 -5.30 -3.99 -5.53
C ALA A 113 -3.96 -4.44 -4.91
N ALA A 114 -2.87 -4.52 -5.69
CA ALA A 114 -1.54 -4.82 -5.18
C ALA A 114 -1.04 -3.72 -4.24
N TYR A 115 -1.23 -2.44 -4.59
CA TYR A 115 -0.87 -1.29 -3.74
C TYR A 115 -1.68 -1.26 -2.43
N THR A 116 -3.00 -1.49 -2.51
CA THR A 116 -3.86 -1.60 -1.32
C THR A 116 -3.50 -2.81 -0.45
N ARG A 117 -3.06 -3.91 -1.06
CA ARG A 117 -2.55 -5.09 -0.34
C ARG A 117 -1.17 -4.86 0.26
N ALA A 118 -0.31 -4.06 -0.39
CA ALA A 118 0.99 -3.64 0.15
C ALA A 118 0.83 -2.74 1.40
N GLN A 119 -0.26 -1.96 1.45
CA GLN A 119 -0.66 -1.17 2.62
C GLN A 119 -1.23 -2.02 3.79
N THR A 120 -1.54 -3.30 3.58
CA THR A 120 -1.97 -4.21 4.66
C THR A 120 -0.81 -5.14 5.00
N PRO A 121 -0.09 -4.92 6.12
CA PRO A 121 1.10 -5.71 6.45
C PRO A 121 0.69 -7.16 6.69
N ALA A 122 1.14 -8.01 5.78
CA ALA A 122 1.16 -9.46 5.93
C ALA A 122 2.64 -9.86 5.89
N LEU A 123 3.28 -9.75 7.04
CA LEU A 123 4.72 -9.83 7.21
C LEU A 123 5.30 -11.15 6.66
N LEU A 124 4.57 -12.24 6.89
CA LEU A 124 4.97 -13.61 6.54
C LEU A 124 4.40 -14.08 5.21
N LYS A 125 3.81 -13.18 4.41
CA LYS A 125 3.23 -13.56 3.12
C LYS A 125 4.30 -14.17 2.21
N GLY A 126 4.09 -15.43 1.84
CA GLY A 126 5.03 -16.19 1.01
C GLY A 126 6.13 -16.91 1.79
N LEU A 127 6.22 -16.70 3.11
CA LEU A 127 7.18 -17.33 4.00
C LEU A 127 6.54 -18.39 4.91
N ILE A 128 5.24 -18.29 5.19
CA ILE A 128 4.51 -19.15 6.12
C ILE A 128 3.82 -20.35 5.45
N PHE A 129 3.99 -21.53 6.06
CA PHE A 129 3.45 -22.80 5.60
C PHE A 129 2.83 -23.57 6.76
N GLY A 130 1.78 -24.33 6.46
CA GLY A 130 1.13 -25.22 7.42
C GLY A 130 1.75 -26.61 7.43
N PRO A 131 1.28 -27.50 8.33
CA PRO A 131 1.88 -28.81 8.55
C PRO A 131 1.72 -29.77 7.36
N THR A 132 0.81 -29.45 6.44
CA THR A 132 0.64 -30.19 5.18
C THR A 132 1.58 -29.70 4.07
N GLY A 133 2.60 -28.90 4.40
CA GLY A 133 3.52 -28.25 3.46
C GLY A 133 2.88 -27.17 2.58
N CYS A 134 1.58 -26.90 2.75
CA CYS A 134 0.86 -25.92 1.96
C CYS A 134 1.10 -24.50 2.49
N ALA A 135 1.33 -23.54 1.59
CA ALA A 135 1.45 -22.14 1.97
C ALA A 135 0.19 -21.65 2.69
N MET A 136 0.35 -20.78 3.68
CA MET A 136 -0.77 -20.10 4.31
C MET A 136 -0.91 -18.68 3.75
N SER A 137 -2.13 -18.25 3.48
CA SER A 137 -2.41 -16.96 2.87
C SER A 137 -3.05 -15.97 3.84
N PRO A 138 -2.67 -14.69 3.78
CA PRO A 138 -3.25 -13.67 4.64
C PRO A 138 -4.72 -13.45 4.27
N THR A 139 -5.56 -13.49 5.28
CA THR A 139 -7.00 -13.25 5.21
C THR A 139 -7.40 -12.33 6.36
N HIS A 140 -8.58 -11.74 6.27
CA HIS A 140 -9.09 -10.92 7.35
C HIS A 140 -10.61 -11.02 7.44
N THR A 141 -11.13 -10.72 8.62
CA THR A 141 -12.57 -10.48 8.84
C THR A 141 -12.76 -9.21 9.65
N LYS A 142 -13.88 -8.53 9.48
CA LYS A 142 -14.26 -7.37 10.28
C LYS A 142 -15.50 -7.71 11.08
N ARG A 143 -15.42 -7.55 12.40
CA ARG A 143 -16.56 -7.75 13.31
C ARG A 143 -16.62 -6.60 14.30
N ARG A 144 -17.79 -5.96 14.43
CA ARG A 144 -18.02 -4.81 15.34
C ARG A 144 -16.95 -3.71 15.20
N GLY A 145 -16.58 -3.38 13.96
CA GLY A 145 -15.54 -2.37 13.66
C GLY A 145 -14.09 -2.82 13.87
N LYS A 146 -13.84 -3.96 14.54
CA LYS A 146 -12.49 -4.51 14.74
C LYS A 146 -12.07 -5.40 13.57
N LEU A 147 -10.86 -5.19 13.05
CA LEU A 147 -10.23 -5.99 12.00
C LEU A 147 -9.43 -7.13 12.63
N TYR A 148 -9.77 -8.36 12.26
CA TYR A 148 -9.04 -9.57 12.66
C TYR A 148 -8.29 -10.12 11.45
N ARG A 149 -7.00 -10.40 11.61
CA ARG A 149 -6.11 -10.88 10.55
C ARG A 149 -5.65 -12.29 10.86
N TYR A 150 -5.61 -13.14 9.84
CA TYR A 150 -5.23 -14.55 9.96
C TYR A 150 -4.40 -15.00 8.77
N TYR A 151 -3.52 -15.97 8.97
CA TYR A 151 -3.01 -16.80 7.89
C TYR A 151 -3.84 -18.08 7.84
N VAL A 152 -4.38 -18.43 6.67
CA VAL A 152 -5.22 -19.62 6.45
C VAL A 152 -4.54 -20.53 5.46
N SER A 153 -4.50 -21.84 5.75
CA SER A 153 -3.90 -22.82 4.85
C SER A 153 -4.59 -22.82 3.48
N GLN A 154 -3.79 -22.84 2.41
CA GLN A 154 -4.30 -22.94 1.04
C GLN A 154 -5.11 -24.22 0.80
N SER A 155 -4.79 -25.32 1.48
CA SER A 155 -5.58 -26.56 1.37
C SER A 155 -6.98 -26.36 1.96
N VAL A 156 -7.11 -25.61 3.06
CA VAL A 156 -8.40 -25.29 3.68
C VAL A 156 -9.23 -24.37 2.79
N LEU A 157 -8.61 -23.36 2.18
CA LEU A 157 -9.32 -22.45 1.26
C LEU A 157 -9.85 -23.17 0.01
N LYS A 158 -9.17 -24.21 -0.46
CA LYS A 158 -9.53 -24.93 -1.69
C LYS A 158 -10.40 -26.17 -1.48
N ARG A 159 -10.18 -26.90 -0.38
CA ARG A 159 -10.75 -28.24 -0.13
C ARG A 159 -11.61 -28.31 1.14
N GLY A 160 -11.67 -27.22 1.91
CA GLY A 160 -12.48 -27.13 3.12
C GLY A 160 -11.72 -27.43 4.43
N PRO A 161 -12.38 -27.27 5.59
CA PRO A 161 -11.73 -27.25 6.91
C PRO A 161 -10.98 -28.53 7.28
N GLU A 162 -11.40 -29.69 6.79
CA GLU A 162 -10.78 -30.99 7.12
C GLU A 162 -9.47 -31.23 6.36
N ALA A 163 -9.11 -30.38 5.40
CA ALA A 163 -7.91 -30.55 4.58
C ALA A 163 -6.59 -30.15 5.26
N CYS A 164 -6.64 -29.61 6.48
CA CYS A 164 -5.44 -29.27 7.25
C CYS A 164 -5.77 -29.25 8.76
N PRO A 165 -4.93 -29.87 9.61
CA PRO A 165 -5.14 -29.82 11.06
C PRO A 165 -4.96 -28.39 11.60
N VAL A 166 -4.02 -27.62 11.05
CA VAL A 166 -3.86 -26.19 11.36
C VAL A 166 -4.57 -25.36 10.30
N ARG A 167 -5.83 -25.04 10.58
CA ARG A 167 -6.71 -24.36 9.61
C ARG A 167 -6.32 -22.90 9.40
N ARG A 168 -6.12 -22.19 10.51
CA ARG A 168 -5.78 -20.76 10.53
C ARG A 168 -4.98 -20.43 11.78
N VAL A 169 -4.13 -19.42 11.67
CA VAL A 169 -3.41 -18.82 12.80
C VAL A 169 -3.63 -17.32 12.85
N SER A 170 -3.63 -16.75 14.05
CA SER A 170 -3.70 -15.29 14.23
C SER A 170 -2.47 -14.64 13.62
N ALA A 171 -2.66 -13.67 12.73
CA ALA A 171 -1.53 -12.96 12.12
C ALA A 171 -0.75 -12.18 13.18
N ALA A 172 -1.42 -11.56 14.16
CA ALA A 172 -0.75 -10.80 15.20
C ALA A 172 0.17 -11.67 16.06
N GLU A 173 -0.30 -12.86 16.46
CA GLU A 173 0.47 -13.77 17.32
C GLU A 173 1.66 -14.36 16.57
N ILE A 174 1.45 -14.89 15.36
CA ILE A 174 2.54 -15.52 14.60
C ILE A 174 3.58 -14.49 14.14
N GLU A 175 3.16 -13.29 13.73
CA GLU A 175 4.08 -12.23 13.32
C GLU A 175 4.91 -11.76 14.51
N SER A 176 4.29 -11.58 15.69
CA SER A 176 5.01 -11.21 16.91
C SER A 176 6.02 -12.29 17.32
N ALA A 177 5.64 -13.57 17.26
CA ALA A 177 6.53 -14.69 17.59
C ALA A 177 7.74 -14.76 16.64
N VAL A 178 7.51 -14.58 15.33
CA VAL A 178 8.60 -14.59 14.34
C VAL A 178 9.51 -13.39 14.53
N VAL A 179 8.96 -12.18 14.72
CA VAL A 179 9.75 -10.96 14.98
C VAL A 179 10.58 -11.12 16.25
N GLY A 180 9.98 -11.61 17.33
CA GLY A 180 10.68 -11.86 18.59
C GLY A 180 11.82 -12.87 18.44
N HIS A 181 11.60 -13.96 17.70
CA HIS A 181 12.64 -14.94 17.42
C HIS A 181 13.77 -14.35 16.58
N VAL A 182 13.46 -13.59 15.52
CA VAL A 182 14.46 -12.92 14.69
C VAL A 182 15.30 -11.94 15.53
N ARG A 183 14.64 -11.10 16.35
CA ARG A 183 15.30 -10.15 17.25
C ARG A 183 16.25 -10.86 18.22
N GLY A 184 15.79 -11.93 18.87
CA GLY A 184 16.62 -12.73 19.78
C GLY A 184 17.81 -13.40 19.08
N THR A 185 17.59 -13.97 17.90
CA THR A 185 18.66 -14.65 17.16
C THR A 185 19.75 -13.68 16.68
N LEU A 186 19.38 -12.45 16.27
CA LEU A 186 20.36 -11.42 15.87
C LEU A 186 21.33 -11.04 16.99
N GLN A 187 20.94 -11.22 18.25
CA GLN A 187 21.77 -10.90 19.43
C GLN A 187 22.64 -12.08 19.89
N THR A 188 22.52 -13.27 19.28
CA THR A 188 23.28 -14.45 19.72
C THR A 188 24.77 -14.32 19.34
N PRO A 189 25.69 -14.81 20.21
CA PRO A 189 27.14 -14.69 19.96
C PRO A 189 27.58 -15.25 18.60
N ASP A 190 27.02 -16.38 18.17
CA ASP A 190 27.37 -17.00 16.90
C ASP A 190 27.00 -16.12 15.69
N ILE A 191 25.85 -15.44 15.75
CA ILE A 191 25.42 -14.52 14.70
C ILE A 191 26.27 -13.26 14.71
N VAL A 192 26.61 -12.71 15.89
CA VAL A 192 27.51 -11.56 16.02
C VAL A 192 28.88 -11.87 15.42
N VAL A 193 29.48 -13.01 15.80
CA VAL A 193 30.79 -13.45 15.30
C VAL A 193 30.74 -13.74 13.80
N GLY A 194 29.71 -14.44 13.32
CA GLY A 194 29.52 -14.74 11.89
C GLY A 194 29.38 -13.46 11.06
N THR A 195 28.59 -12.51 11.55
CA THR A 195 28.39 -11.20 10.95
C THR A 195 29.69 -10.40 10.91
N TRP A 196 30.42 -10.34 12.03
CA TRP A 196 31.73 -9.68 12.10
C TRP A 196 32.74 -10.29 11.13
N ARG A 197 32.81 -11.63 11.05
CA ARG A 197 33.71 -12.33 10.13
C ARG A 197 33.41 -12.01 8.67
N ALA A 198 32.13 -11.93 8.29
CA ALA A 198 31.72 -11.56 6.94
C ALA A 198 31.96 -10.07 6.64
N ALA A 199 31.80 -9.22 7.65
CA ALA A 199 31.92 -7.77 7.52
C ALA A 199 33.36 -7.25 7.43
N ARG A 200 34.27 -7.82 8.24
CA ARG A 200 35.67 -7.38 8.32
C ARG A 200 36.45 -7.55 7.01
N GLU A 201 35.96 -8.40 6.10
CA GLU A 201 36.55 -8.54 4.76
C GLU A 201 36.35 -7.28 3.90
N GLN A 202 35.40 -6.42 4.27
CA GLN A 202 35.02 -5.22 3.51
C GLN A 202 35.22 -3.92 4.29
N ILE A 203 35.31 -3.99 5.62
CA ILE A 203 35.48 -2.85 6.50
C ILE A 203 36.75 -3.06 7.34
N ASP A 204 37.81 -2.33 6.98
CA ASP A 204 39.08 -2.40 7.69
C ASP A 204 38.97 -1.78 9.09
N GLY A 205 39.58 -2.43 10.09
CA GLY A 205 39.54 -2.01 11.50
C GLY A 205 38.24 -2.30 12.25
N LEU A 206 37.25 -2.97 11.65
CA LEU A 206 35.99 -3.34 12.33
C LEU A 206 36.22 -4.35 13.46
N THR A 207 35.76 -4.01 14.66
CA THR A 207 35.83 -4.90 15.84
C THR A 207 34.54 -5.69 16.04
N GLU A 208 34.62 -6.84 16.72
CA GLU A 208 33.41 -7.62 17.08
C GLU A 208 32.47 -6.82 18.01
N SER A 209 33.02 -6.00 18.91
CA SER A 209 32.25 -5.18 19.84
C SER A 209 31.37 -4.16 19.11
N GLU A 210 31.89 -3.52 18.05
CA GLU A 210 31.11 -2.57 17.24
C GLU A 210 29.95 -3.25 16.51
N VAL A 211 30.15 -4.48 16.03
CA VAL A 211 29.08 -5.27 15.39
C VAL A 211 28.02 -5.67 16.41
N ARG A 212 28.44 -6.10 17.59
CA ARG A 212 27.55 -6.42 18.71
C ARG A 212 26.69 -5.23 19.10
N GLU A 213 27.32 -4.08 19.36
CA GLU A 213 26.61 -2.85 19.71
C GLU A 213 25.62 -2.46 18.61
N ALA A 214 26.02 -2.52 17.33
CA ALA A 214 25.12 -2.18 16.23
C ALA A 214 23.88 -3.09 16.16
N LEU A 215 24.04 -4.39 16.43
CA LEU A 215 22.93 -5.36 16.46
C LEU A 215 22.05 -5.19 17.71
N GLU A 216 22.62 -4.82 18.84
CA GLU A 216 21.87 -4.49 20.06
C GLU A 216 21.04 -3.21 19.89
N HIS A 217 21.61 -2.17 19.26
CA HIS A 217 20.91 -0.91 18.96
C HIS A 217 19.86 -1.04 17.85
N PHE A 218 19.86 -2.13 17.08
CA PHE A 218 18.82 -2.38 16.07
C PHE A 218 17.47 -2.73 16.70
N ASP A 219 17.48 -3.33 17.89
CA ASP A 219 16.26 -3.80 18.57
C ASP A 219 15.27 -2.65 18.91
N PRO A 220 15.70 -1.51 19.50
CA PRO A 220 14.86 -0.33 19.65
C PRO A 220 14.41 0.30 18.32
N LEU A 221 15.27 0.28 17.30
CA LEU A 221 14.98 0.88 15.99
C LEU A 221 13.89 0.13 15.23
N TRP A 222 13.75 -1.18 15.45
CA TRP A 222 12.76 -2.01 14.79
C TRP A 222 11.33 -1.47 14.90
N ASP A 223 10.96 -0.98 16.08
CA ASP A 223 9.61 -0.50 16.37
C ASP A 223 9.34 0.89 15.78
N GLU A 224 10.40 1.61 15.38
CA GLU A 224 10.32 2.89 14.66
C GLU A 224 10.27 2.70 13.14
N LEU A 225 10.58 1.50 12.63
CA LEU A 225 10.53 1.21 11.19
C LEU A 225 9.10 1.22 10.66
N PHE A 226 8.93 1.81 9.47
CA PHE A 226 7.67 1.70 8.74
C PHE A 226 7.34 0.23 8.42
N PRO A 227 6.06 -0.18 8.38
CA PRO A 227 5.68 -1.58 8.17
C PRO A 227 6.25 -2.24 6.90
N ALA A 228 6.46 -1.45 5.84
CA ALA A 228 7.07 -1.94 4.61
C ALA A 228 8.54 -2.34 4.82
N GLU A 229 9.25 -1.60 5.68
CA GLU A 229 10.66 -1.83 5.98
C GLU A 229 10.83 -3.03 6.90
N GLN A 230 9.98 -3.16 7.93
CA GLN A 230 9.89 -4.39 8.73
C GLN A 230 9.66 -5.62 7.85
N ALA A 231 8.76 -5.51 6.86
CA ALA A 231 8.49 -6.60 5.93
C ALA A 231 9.68 -6.94 5.02
N ARG A 232 10.41 -5.92 4.55
CA ARG A 232 11.63 -6.11 3.77
C ARG A 232 12.70 -6.86 4.57
N ILE A 233 12.94 -6.46 5.81
CA ILE A 233 13.96 -7.07 6.67
C ILE A 233 13.56 -8.51 7.03
N VAL A 234 12.29 -8.77 7.36
CA VAL A 234 11.84 -10.16 7.58
C VAL A 234 12.03 -11.02 6.32
N GLN A 235 11.74 -10.51 5.13
CA GLN A 235 11.99 -11.26 3.89
C GLN A 235 13.47 -11.50 3.60
N LEU A 236 14.35 -10.62 4.08
CA LEU A 236 15.80 -10.78 3.97
C LEU A 236 16.31 -11.86 4.92
N LEU A 237 15.81 -11.89 6.16
CA LEU A 237 16.32 -12.74 7.23
C LEU A 237 15.64 -14.10 7.32
N VAL A 238 14.35 -14.19 7.01
CA VAL A 238 13.56 -15.41 7.18
C VAL A 238 13.43 -16.12 5.83
N GLU A 239 13.88 -17.37 5.78
CA GLU A 239 13.70 -18.24 4.63
C GLU A 239 12.29 -18.82 4.63
N ARG A 240 11.86 -19.34 5.78
CA ARG A 240 10.63 -20.12 5.90
C ARG A 240 10.13 -20.17 7.34
N VAL A 241 8.80 -20.17 7.50
CA VAL A 241 8.11 -20.40 8.78
C VAL A 241 7.15 -21.57 8.59
N ASP A 242 7.38 -22.66 9.31
CA ASP A 242 6.52 -23.84 9.32
C ASP A 242 5.69 -23.89 10.60
N VAL A 243 4.37 -23.91 10.46
CA VAL A 243 3.44 -23.98 11.58
C VAL A 243 3.00 -25.44 11.76
N GLY A 244 3.28 -26.00 12.93
CA GLY A 244 2.82 -27.32 13.36
C GLY A 244 1.65 -27.26 14.34
N THR A 245 1.21 -28.41 14.84
CA THR A 245 0.21 -28.49 15.91
C THR A 245 0.78 -28.15 17.28
N GLU A 246 2.06 -28.47 17.50
CA GLU A 246 2.74 -28.31 18.80
C GLU A 246 3.66 -27.09 18.86
N GLY A 247 3.88 -26.39 17.74
CA GLY A 247 4.84 -25.30 17.69
C GLY A 247 5.07 -24.72 16.32
N ILE A 248 6.07 -23.86 16.24
CA ILE A 248 6.51 -23.19 15.00
C ILE A 248 7.99 -23.45 14.80
N ASP A 249 8.37 -23.70 13.56
CA ASP A 249 9.77 -23.79 13.14
C ASP A 249 10.11 -22.61 12.23
N ILE A 250 11.23 -21.95 12.48
CA ILE A 250 11.63 -20.73 11.78
C ILE A 250 13.02 -20.95 11.21
N LYS A 251 13.09 -21.00 9.89
CA LYS A 251 14.35 -21.13 9.16
C LYS A 251 14.85 -19.76 8.70
N LEU A 252 16.07 -19.42 9.07
CA LEU A 252 16.72 -18.15 8.74
C LEU A 252 17.64 -18.30 7.52
N ARG A 253 17.80 -17.20 6.76
CA ARG A 253 18.76 -17.09 5.67
C ARG A 253 20.12 -16.69 6.22
N VAL A 254 21.12 -17.55 6.04
CA VAL A 254 22.50 -17.28 6.44
C VAL A 254 23.06 -16.04 5.71
N ASP A 255 22.80 -15.91 4.41
CA ASP A 255 23.27 -14.78 3.60
C ASP A 255 22.55 -13.45 3.92
N GLY A 256 21.33 -13.53 4.46
CA GLY A 256 20.51 -12.36 4.80
C GLY A 256 21.10 -11.54 5.94
N LEU A 257 21.78 -12.19 6.88
CA LEU A 257 22.45 -11.58 8.03
C LEU A 257 23.60 -10.69 7.60
N SER A 258 24.45 -11.17 6.69
CA SER A 258 25.56 -10.41 6.08
C SER A 258 25.06 -9.22 5.25
N GLY A 259 23.85 -9.31 4.69
CA GLY A 259 23.18 -8.21 3.98
C GLY A 259 22.68 -7.12 4.94
N LEU A 260 21.98 -7.51 6.00
CA LEU A 260 21.45 -6.58 7.01
C LEU A 260 22.57 -5.79 7.70
N TYR A 261 23.67 -6.45 8.04
CA TYR A 261 24.81 -5.78 8.64
C TYR A 261 25.38 -4.66 7.76
N ARG A 262 25.52 -4.89 6.45
CA ARG A 262 26.01 -3.85 5.52
C ARG A 262 25.11 -2.63 5.51
N GLU A 263 23.80 -2.83 5.64
CA GLU A 263 22.84 -1.72 5.72
C GLU A 263 22.94 -0.97 7.05
N ILE A 264 23.05 -1.68 8.18
CA ILE A 264 23.21 -1.07 9.51
C ILE A 264 24.55 -0.31 9.61
N ALA A 265 25.65 -0.91 9.19
CA ALA A 265 26.98 -0.29 9.19
C ALA A 265 27.06 0.91 8.22
N GLY A 266 26.36 0.86 7.09
CA GLY A 266 26.26 1.96 6.13
C GLY A 266 25.38 3.13 6.61
N VAL A 267 24.53 2.93 7.62
CA VAL A 267 23.82 4.00 8.32
C VAL A 267 24.73 4.63 9.39
N ALA A 268 25.48 3.82 10.15
CA ALA A 268 26.41 4.30 11.17
C ALA A 268 27.57 5.15 10.60
N SER A 269 28.07 4.86 9.39
CA SER A 269 29.15 5.65 8.77
C SER A 269 28.70 7.03 8.27
N ARG A 270 27.42 7.18 7.86
CA ARG A 270 26.85 8.46 7.42
C ARG A 270 26.65 9.44 8.57
N THR A 271 26.34 8.93 9.77
CA THR A 271 26.19 9.75 10.98
C THR A 271 27.54 10.31 11.47
N LYS A 272 28.65 9.56 11.29
CA LYS A 272 30.01 10.01 11.61
C LYS A 272 30.58 11.04 10.62
N GLN A 273 30.09 11.11 9.38
CA GLN A 273 30.52 12.11 8.39
C GLN A 273 29.74 13.44 8.45
N ALA A 274 28.62 13.46 9.17
CA ALA A 274 27.77 14.65 9.32
C ALA A 274 27.95 15.37 10.67
N ALA A 275 28.88 14.89 11.51
CA ALA A 275 29.22 15.45 12.82
C ALA A 275 30.61 16.08 12.81
#